data_AF-A0A9E3BC58-F1
#
_entry.id   AF-A0A9E3BC58-F1
#
_cell.length_a   1.000
_cell.length_b   1.000
_cell.length_c   1.000
_cell.angle_alpha   90.00
_cell.angle_beta   90.00
_cell.angle_gamma   90.00
#
_symmetry.space_group_name_H-M   'P 1'
#
loop_
_entity.id
_entity.type
_entity.pdbx_description
1 polymer ?
#
loop_
_entity_poly.entity_id
_entity_poly.type
_entity_poly.pdbx_seq_one_letter_code
_entity_poly.pdbx_strand_id
1 'polypeptide(L)'
;MQAYSDSYPQYQAQPQLQYVGVGRRFIALLLDGVLLGIVNGIIFLLLRSVPFVADVVVSVISVVYIFAMEATRGATIGKMMLGLRVVKIDGSPIGWPESIIRNLLRVVDGFAAYLVGAILIWTSPQRQRLGDRVAKTVVVRQ
;
A
#
# COMPACT_ATOMS: atom_id res chain seq x y z
N MET A 1 27.78 -31.41 32.30
CA MET A 1 27.61 -30.02 31.80
C MET A 1 27.34 -29.95 30.29
N GLN A 2 26.72 -30.99 29.68
CA GLN A 2 26.44 -31.07 28.24
C GLN A 2 24.93 -31.01 27.90
N ALA A 3 24.07 -30.68 28.86
CA ALA A 3 22.62 -30.74 28.72
C ALA A 3 21.92 -29.36 28.81
N TYR A 4 22.66 -28.27 28.55
CA TYR A 4 22.13 -26.91 28.70
C TYR A 4 22.24 -26.05 27.42
N SER A 5 22.62 -26.63 26.28
CA SER A 5 22.81 -25.89 25.01
C SER A 5 21.61 -25.89 24.07
N ASP A 6 20.60 -26.73 24.30
CA ASP A 6 19.69 -27.15 23.20
C ASP A 6 18.28 -26.54 23.24
N SER A 7 18.06 -25.48 24.04
CA SER A 7 16.71 -24.90 24.19
C SER A 7 16.69 -23.38 24.09
N TYR A 8 17.50 -22.79 23.22
CA TYR A 8 17.23 -21.45 22.72
C TYR A 8 16.20 -21.55 21.58
N PRO A 9 14.98 -20.98 21.70
CA PRO A 9 14.11 -20.82 20.56
C PRO A 9 14.88 -20.02 19.50
N GLN A 10 15.00 -20.59 18.30
CA GLN A 10 15.55 -19.93 17.13
C GLN A 10 14.72 -18.66 16.92
N TYR A 11 15.20 -17.53 17.43
CA TYR A 11 14.66 -16.23 17.08
C TYR A 11 14.90 -16.09 15.58
N GLN A 12 13.88 -16.41 14.78
CA GLN A 12 13.89 -16.18 13.34
C GLN A 12 14.29 -14.72 13.17
N ALA A 13 15.51 -14.51 12.66
CA ALA A 13 16.03 -13.17 12.41
C ALA A 13 14.97 -12.47 11.56
N GLN A 14 14.27 -11.49 12.15
CA GLN A 14 13.27 -10.74 11.42
C GLN A 14 13.97 -10.22 10.16
N PRO A 15 13.43 -10.47 8.96
CA PRO A 15 14.08 -10.04 7.74
C PRO A 15 14.46 -8.56 7.91
N GLN A 16 15.68 -8.17 7.53
CA GLN A 16 16.12 -6.78 7.62
C GLN A 16 15.33 -5.95 6.59
N LEU A 17 14.07 -5.67 6.91
CA LEU A 17 13.13 -4.99 6.03
C LEU A 17 13.52 -3.52 5.98
N GLN A 18 14.02 -3.07 4.82
CA GLN A 18 14.32 -1.65 4.61
C GLN A 18 13.01 -0.86 4.51
N TYR A 19 12.55 -0.33 5.64
CA TYR A 19 11.30 0.42 5.71
C TYR A 19 11.35 1.69 4.88
N VAL A 20 10.35 1.86 4.03
CA VAL A 20 10.26 3.00 3.12
C VAL A 20 9.37 4.08 3.72
N GLY A 21 9.94 5.29 3.82
CA GLY A 21 9.25 6.46 4.37
C GLY A 21 8.31 7.17 3.41
N VAL A 22 7.71 8.26 3.91
CA VAL A 22 6.64 9.00 3.23
C VAL A 22 7.06 9.44 1.82
N GLY A 23 8.28 9.96 1.65
CA GLY A 23 8.72 10.56 0.39
C GLY A 23 8.62 9.61 -0.82
N ARG A 24 9.18 8.40 -0.72
CA ARG A 24 9.09 7.43 -1.83
C ARG A 24 7.67 6.92 -2.04
N ARG A 25 6.86 6.81 -0.97
CA ARG A 25 5.43 6.48 -1.09
C ARG A 25 4.65 7.60 -1.78
N PHE A 26 5.04 8.86 -1.57
CA PHE A 26 4.46 10.02 -2.24
C PHE A 26 4.83 10.04 -3.73
N ILE A 27 6.08 9.78 -4.09
CA ILE A 27 6.47 9.64 -5.50
C ILE A 27 5.71 8.48 -6.15
N ALA A 28 5.55 7.34 -5.46
CA ALA A 28 4.74 6.24 -5.97
C ALA A 28 3.29 6.67 -6.25
N LEU A 29 2.70 7.46 -5.34
CA LEU A 29 1.36 8.02 -5.50
C LEU A 29 1.27 8.98 -6.69
N LEU A 30 2.29 9.79 -6.95
CA LEU A 30 2.34 10.65 -8.13
C LEU A 30 2.40 9.82 -9.41
N LEU A 31 3.22 8.78 -9.46
CA LEU A 31 3.32 7.88 -10.61
C LEU A 31 2.00 7.15 -10.88
N ASP A 32 1.39 6.58 -9.83
CA ASP A 32 0.06 5.97 -9.93
C ASP A 32 -1.00 6.99 -10.35
N GLY A 33 -0.90 8.23 -9.87
CA GLY A 33 -1.80 9.33 -10.21
C GLY A 33 -1.71 9.75 -11.68
N VAL A 34 -0.50 9.82 -12.24
CA VAL A 34 -0.30 10.08 -13.67
C VAL A 34 -0.87 8.94 -14.52
N LEU A 35 -0.57 7.70 -14.16
CA LEU A 35 -1.07 6.52 -14.87
C LEU A 35 -2.61 6.47 -14.86
N LEU A 36 -3.21 6.58 -13.69
CA LEU A 36 -4.68 6.60 -13.55
C LEU A 36 -5.29 7.85 -14.20
N GLY A 37 -4.62 9.00 -14.14
CA GLY A 37 -5.07 10.24 -14.77
C GLY A 37 -5.19 10.11 -16.29
N ILE A 38 -4.23 9.46 -16.95
CA ILE A 38 -4.27 9.20 -18.39
C ILE A 38 -5.44 8.25 -18.71
N VAL A 39 -5.55 7.13 -18.00
CA VAL A 39 -6.62 6.14 -18.23
C VAL A 39 -8.00 6.76 -18.00
N ASN A 40 -8.17 7.47 -16.88
CA ASN A 40 -9.42 8.13 -16.53
C ASN A 40 -9.75 9.25 -17.54
N GLY A 41 -8.76 10.02 -17.99
CA GLY A 41 -8.95 11.05 -19.01
C GLY A 41 -9.48 10.50 -20.34
N ILE A 42 -8.95 9.35 -20.78
CA ILE A 42 -9.46 8.64 -21.97
C ILE A 42 -10.91 8.19 -21.75
N ILE A 43 -11.21 7.61 -20.59
CA ILE A 43 -12.58 7.16 -20.26
C ILE A 43 -13.55 8.35 -20.26
N PHE A 44 -13.18 9.47 -19.65
CA PHE A 44 -13.99 10.69 -19.66
C PHE A 44 -14.20 11.25 -21.06
N LEU A 45 -13.18 11.20 -21.93
CA LEU A 45 -13.32 11.62 -23.32
C LEU A 45 -14.34 10.76 -24.08
N LEU A 46 -14.27 9.43 -23.89
CA LEU A 46 -15.15 8.46 -24.56
C LEU A 46 -16.59 8.52 -24.03
N LEU A 47 -16.76 8.75 -22.72
CA LEU A 47 -18.05 8.79 -22.04
C LEU A 47 -18.56 10.21 -21.79
N ARG A 48 -18.05 11.21 -22.52
CA ARG A 48 -18.37 12.63 -22.31
C ARG A 48 -19.86 12.96 -22.35
N SER A 49 -20.66 12.17 -23.07
CA SER A 49 -22.11 12.34 -23.21
C SER A 49 -22.91 11.82 -22.00
N VAL A 50 -22.27 11.04 -21.11
CA VAL A 50 -22.89 10.40 -19.93
C VAL A 50 -21.98 10.58 -18.70
N PRO A 51 -21.79 11.82 -18.19
CA PRO A 51 -20.77 12.13 -17.19
C PRO A 51 -20.95 11.33 -15.88
N PHE A 52 -22.18 11.12 -15.43
CA PHE A 52 -22.44 10.29 -14.24
C PHE A 52 -21.95 8.85 -14.40
N VAL A 53 -22.12 8.25 -15.59
CA VAL A 53 -21.62 6.91 -15.88
C VAL A 53 -20.09 6.91 -15.91
N ALA A 54 -19.47 7.95 -16.48
CA ALA A 54 -18.02 8.10 -16.48
C ALA A 54 -17.47 8.16 -15.04
N ASP A 55 -18.09 8.95 -14.16
CA ASP A 55 -17.69 9.08 -12.75
C ASP A 55 -17.75 7.74 -12.01
N VAL A 56 -18.85 7.00 -12.18
CA VAL A 56 -19.03 5.67 -11.56
C VAL A 56 -17.99 4.68 -12.09
N VAL A 57 -17.82 4.61 -13.42
CA VAL A 57 -16.87 3.69 -14.07
C VAL A 57 -15.43 3.99 -13.61
N VAL A 58 -15.01 5.25 -13.63
CA VAL A 58 -13.69 5.69 -13.20
C VAL A 58 -13.44 5.37 -11.72
N SER A 59 -14.42 5.62 -10.87
CA SER A 59 -14.33 5.35 -9.42
C SER A 59 -14.16 3.85 -9.17
N VAL A 60 -14.98 3.02 -9.81
CA VAL A 60 -14.92 1.55 -9.66
C VAL A 60 -13.59 1.00 -10.18
N ILE A 61 -13.14 1.41 -11.38
CA ILE A 61 -11.87 0.96 -11.95
C ILE A 61 -10.70 1.33 -11.05
N SER A 62 -10.66 2.57 -10.55
CA SER A 62 -9.58 3.06 -9.69
C SER A 62 -9.50 2.27 -8.38
N VAL A 63 -10.64 1.98 -7.75
CA VAL A 63 -10.70 1.18 -6.51
C VAL A 63 -10.27 -0.25 -6.80
N VAL A 64 -10.86 -0.91 -7.80
CA VAL A 64 -10.55 -2.31 -8.13
C VAL A 64 -9.07 -2.46 -8.48
N TYR A 65 -8.50 -1.54 -9.27
CA TYR A 65 -7.09 -1.54 -9.62
C TYR A 65 -6.19 -1.51 -8.38
N ILE A 66 -6.41 -0.59 -7.44
CA ILE A 66 -5.57 -0.47 -6.24
C ILE A 66 -5.66 -1.74 -5.39
N PHE A 67 -6.87 -2.22 -5.13
CA PHE A 67 -7.09 -3.37 -4.24
C PHE A 67 -6.53 -4.66 -4.85
N ALA A 68 -6.79 -4.90 -6.14
CA ALA A 68 -6.35 -6.11 -6.82
C ALA A 68 -4.83 -6.14 -7.00
N MET A 69 -4.20 -5.02 -7.37
CA MET A 69 -2.76 -4.93 -7.53
C MET A 69 -2.02 -5.14 -6.21
N GLU A 70 -2.50 -4.52 -5.12
CA GLU A 70 -1.92 -4.76 -3.79
C GLU A 70 -2.14 -6.21 -3.34
N ALA A 71 -3.34 -6.76 -3.49
CA ALA A 71 -3.64 -8.13 -3.05
C ALA A 71 -2.87 -9.22 -3.80
N THR A 72 -2.56 -9.01 -5.09
CA THR A 72 -1.93 -10.04 -5.93
C THR A 72 -0.42 -9.85 -6.08
N ARG A 73 0.05 -8.61 -6.19
CA ARG A 73 1.47 -8.29 -6.46
C ARG A 73 2.18 -7.68 -5.26
N GLY A 74 1.44 -7.32 -4.22
CA GLY A 74 1.94 -6.56 -3.08
C GLY A 74 2.30 -5.12 -3.45
N ALA A 75 1.97 -4.61 -4.63
CA ALA A 75 2.37 -3.28 -5.05
C ALA A 75 1.51 -2.79 -6.22
N THR A 76 1.23 -1.48 -6.25
CA THR A 76 0.71 -0.77 -7.42
C THR A 76 1.83 -0.53 -8.44
N ILE A 77 1.50 -0.18 -9.69
CA ILE A 77 2.50 0.05 -10.74
C ILE A 77 3.51 1.13 -10.31
N GLY A 78 3.06 2.26 -9.77
CA GLY A 78 3.95 3.33 -9.29
C GLY A 78 4.87 2.88 -8.16
N LYS A 79 4.40 1.99 -7.28
CA LYS A 79 5.25 1.34 -6.26
C LYS A 79 6.27 0.39 -6.88
N MET A 80 5.84 -0.44 -7.84
CA MET A 80 6.72 -1.37 -8.54
C MET A 80 7.85 -0.64 -9.28
N MET A 81 7.55 0.46 -9.95
CA MET A 81 8.55 1.30 -10.64
C MET A 81 9.62 1.86 -9.70
N LEU A 82 9.29 2.05 -8.42
CA LEU A 82 10.21 2.54 -7.39
C LEU A 82 10.86 1.40 -6.58
N GLY A 83 10.65 0.14 -6.98
CA GLY A 83 11.12 -1.03 -6.25
C GLY A 83 10.51 -1.13 -4.86
N LEU A 84 9.22 -0.79 -4.73
CA LEU A 84 8.50 -0.84 -3.46
C LEU A 84 7.53 -2.01 -3.45
N ARG A 85 7.49 -2.74 -2.34
CA ARG A 85 6.52 -3.80 -2.10
C ARG A 85 5.91 -3.70 -0.71
N VAL A 86 4.64 -4.04 -0.62
CA VAL A 86 3.88 -4.24 0.60
C VAL A 86 3.99 -5.70 1.01
N VAL A 87 4.44 -5.93 2.24
CA VAL A 87 4.55 -7.25 2.85
C VAL A 87 3.93 -7.21 4.25
N LYS A 88 3.62 -8.38 4.81
CA LYS A 88 3.27 -8.50 6.24
C LYS A 88 4.50 -8.20 7.11
N ILE A 89 4.29 -7.97 8.40
CA ILE A 89 5.40 -7.68 9.33
C ILE A 89 6.43 -8.83 9.38
N ASP A 90 5.99 -10.07 9.13
CA ASP A 90 6.84 -11.26 9.02
C ASP A 90 7.58 -11.38 7.66
N GLY A 91 7.35 -10.45 6.73
CA GLY A 91 7.94 -10.45 5.38
C GLY A 91 7.17 -11.28 4.35
N SER A 92 6.12 -12.00 4.74
CA SER A 92 5.28 -12.77 3.82
C SER A 92 4.47 -11.86 2.88
N PRO A 93 4.08 -12.32 1.67
CA PRO A 93 3.25 -11.54 0.77
C PRO A 93 1.88 -11.24 1.39
N ILE A 94 1.34 -10.06 1.08
CA ILE A 94 -0.03 -9.70 1.47
C ILE A 94 -1.06 -10.42 0.59
N GLY A 95 -2.26 -10.64 1.13
CA GLY A 95 -3.41 -11.15 0.39
C GLY A 95 -4.55 -10.13 0.33
N TRP A 96 -5.73 -10.64 -0.06
CA TRP A 96 -6.96 -9.84 -0.13
C TRP A 96 -7.39 -9.19 1.19
N PRO A 97 -7.40 -9.89 2.33
CA PRO A 97 -7.86 -9.31 3.59
C PRO A 97 -6.99 -8.12 4.02
N GLU A 98 -5.67 -8.26 3.93
CA GLU A 98 -4.74 -7.19 4.30
C GLU A 98 -4.84 -6.02 3.32
N SER A 99 -4.94 -6.27 2.02
CA SER A 99 -5.15 -5.22 1.01
C SER A 99 -6.43 -4.43 1.27
N ILE A 100 -7.53 -5.11 1.60
CA ILE A 100 -8.83 -4.49 1.87
C ILE A 100 -8.77 -3.62 3.13
N ILE A 101 -8.29 -4.17 4.25
CA ILE A 101 -8.22 -3.44 5.53
C ILE A 101 -7.35 -2.18 5.39
N ARG A 102 -6.20 -2.30 4.73
CA ARG A 102 -5.31 -1.15 4.48
C ARG A 102 -5.96 -0.07 3.63
N ASN A 103 -6.64 -0.45 2.55
CA ASN A 103 -7.22 0.52 1.62
C ASN A 103 -8.57 1.09 2.08
N LEU A 104 -9.33 0.37 2.91
CA LEU A 104 -10.54 0.93 3.52
C LEU A 104 -10.17 2.01 4.54
N LEU A 105 -9.17 1.74 5.39
CA LEU A 105 -8.65 2.74 6.34
C LEU A 105 -7.88 3.86 5.65
N ARG A 106 -7.43 3.66 4.40
CA ARG A 106 -6.89 4.74 3.57
C ARG A 106 -7.92 5.80 3.23
N VAL A 107 -9.22 5.47 3.15
CA VAL A 107 -10.29 6.47 2.97
C VAL A 107 -10.36 7.38 4.20
N VAL A 108 -10.21 6.81 5.39
CA VAL A 108 -10.16 7.55 6.66
C VAL A 108 -8.92 8.45 6.73
N ASP A 109 -7.74 7.91 6.39
CA ASP A 109 -6.49 8.67 6.32
C ASP A 109 -6.52 9.78 5.23
N GLY A 110 -7.24 9.53 4.13
CA GLY A 110 -7.36 10.43 2.97
C GLY A 110 -8.36 11.57 3.19
N PHE A 111 -9.45 11.33 3.92
CA PHE A 111 -10.43 12.36 4.30
C PHE A 111 -9.81 13.41 5.24
N ALA A 112 -8.83 13.02 6.05
CA ALA A 112 -8.03 13.93 6.88
C ALA A 112 -6.87 14.61 6.10
N ALA A 113 -7.14 14.99 4.85
CA ALA A 113 -6.30 15.79 3.95
C ALA A 113 -4.89 15.22 3.65
N TYR A 114 -4.66 13.91 3.72
CA TYR A 114 -3.33 13.27 3.55
C TYR A 114 -2.23 13.72 4.55
N LEU A 115 -2.47 14.79 5.33
CA LEU A 115 -1.59 15.33 6.36
C LEU A 115 -1.53 14.40 7.57
N VAL A 116 -2.67 13.87 8.04
CA VAL A 116 -2.70 12.93 9.17
C VAL A 116 -2.00 11.62 8.82
N GLY A 117 -2.24 11.08 7.61
CA GLY A 117 -1.51 9.91 7.11
C GLY A 117 0.00 10.13 7.00
N ALA A 118 0.44 11.32 6.58
CA ALA A 118 1.86 11.68 6.53
C ALA A 118 2.47 11.81 7.94
N ILE A 119 1.77 12.44 8.88
CA ILE A 119 2.19 12.59 10.29
C ILE A 119 2.28 11.21 10.97
N LEU A 120 1.32 10.32 10.75
CA LEU A 120 1.32 8.96 11.33
C LEU A 120 2.44 8.07 10.79
N ILE A 121 2.79 8.20 9.51
CA ILE A 121 3.96 7.52 8.94
C ILE A 121 5.24 8.13 9.54
N TRP A 122 5.31 9.45 9.68
CA TRP A 122 6.51 10.12 10.18
C TRP A 122 6.78 9.84 11.65
N THR A 123 5.72 9.69 12.45
CA THR A 123 5.77 9.34 13.87
C THR A 123 5.85 7.84 14.15
N SER A 124 5.73 6.99 13.12
CA SER A 124 5.81 5.53 13.27
C SER A 124 7.26 5.04 13.11
N PRO A 125 7.80 4.25 14.08
CA PRO A 125 9.11 3.62 13.94
C PRO A 125 9.23 2.73 12.69
N GLN A 126 8.12 2.09 12.30
CA GLN A 126 8.01 1.19 11.14
C GLN A 126 7.47 1.92 9.89
N ARG A 127 7.30 3.24 9.99
CA ARG A 127 6.77 4.12 8.92
C ARG A 127 5.41 3.62 8.39
N GLN A 128 4.52 3.20 9.28
CA GLN A 128 3.20 2.65 8.95
C GLN A 128 2.09 3.69 9.09
N ARG A 129 1.13 3.68 8.14
CA ARG A 129 -0.17 4.34 8.29
C ARG A 129 -1.06 3.61 9.29
N LEU A 130 -2.17 4.22 9.70
CA LEU A 130 -3.14 3.58 10.59
C LEU A 130 -3.66 2.27 9.99
N GLY A 131 -4.01 2.29 8.70
CA GLY A 131 -4.40 1.08 7.97
C GLY A 131 -3.30 0.01 7.89
N ASP A 132 -2.04 0.41 7.77
CA ASP A 132 -0.90 -0.51 7.72
C ASP A 132 -0.69 -1.21 9.08
N ARG A 133 -0.90 -0.48 10.20
CA ARG A 133 -0.81 -1.01 11.57
C ARG A 133 -1.92 -2.04 11.85
N VAL A 134 -3.17 -1.68 11.52
CA VAL A 134 -4.33 -2.57 11.73
C VAL A 134 -4.21 -3.84 10.88
N ALA A 135 -3.74 -3.70 9.64
CA ALA A 135 -3.52 -4.85 8.76
C ALA A 135 -2.20 -5.59 9.03
N LYS A 136 -1.40 -5.21 10.03
CA LYS A 136 -0.10 -5.83 10.38
C LYS A 136 0.85 -5.96 9.19
N THR A 137 1.06 -4.86 8.47
CA THR A 137 1.80 -4.86 7.21
C THR A 137 2.72 -3.65 7.08
N VAL A 138 3.76 -3.77 6.26
CA VAL A 138 4.81 -2.75 6.07
C VAL A 138 5.11 -2.57 4.58
N VAL A 139 5.65 -1.40 4.22
CA VAL A 139 6.16 -1.15 2.86
C VAL A 139 7.67 -1.16 2.90
N VAL A 140 8.26 -2.01 2.09
CA VAL A 140 9.68 -2.32 2.06
C VAL A 140 10.23 -2.07 0.67
N ARG A 141 11.54 -1.85 0.58
CA ARG A 141 12.24 -1.84 -0.70
C ARG A 141 12.51 -3.28 -1.12
N GLN A 142 12.19 -3.60 -2.38
CA GLN A 142 12.61 -4.83 -3.06
C GLN A 142 14.05 -4.72 -3.54
#